data_AF-A0A962FM29-F1
#
_entry.id   AF-A0A962FM29-F1
#
_cell.length_a   1.000
_cell.length_b   1.000
_cell.length_c   1.000
_cell.angle_alpha   90.00
_cell.angle_beta   90.00
_cell.angle_gamma   90.00
#
_symmetry.space_group_name_H-M   'P 1'
#
loop_
_entity.id
_entity.type
_entity.pdbx_description
1 polymer ?
#
loop_
_entity_poly.entity_id
_entity_poly.type
_entity_poly.pdbx_seq_one_letter_code
_entity_poly.pdbx_strand_id
1 'polypeptide(L)'
;MAEATKDGHNFGTCCEDLRDVMAGDDFEPLVTVGDDGVLYMSVGMVDMEGDEPGMMDHPVFFCPFCGTKLQTPEEVEAKSGAAEEK
;
A
#
# COMPACT_ATOMS: atom_id res chain seq x y z
N MET A 1 7.40 5.46 14.67
CA MET A 1 8.58 5.59 13.80
C MET A 1 8.76 4.23 13.15
N ALA A 2 8.09 3.99 12.02
CA ALA A 2 8.17 2.73 11.28
C ALA A 2 9.14 2.90 10.12
N GLU A 3 9.93 1.86 9.90
CA GLU A 3 11.22 1.89 9.23
C GLU A 3 11.05 1.77 7.70
N ALA A 4 11.75 2.62 6.96
CA ALA A 4 11.80 2.56 5.50
C ALA A 4 12.46 1.25 5.04
N THR A 5 11.64 0.31 4.56
CA THR A 5 12.11 -0.93 3.97
C THR A 5 12.77 -0.70 2.61
N LYS A 6 13.77 -1.53 2.33
CA LYS A 6 14.99 -1.17 1.62
C LYS A 6 15.04 -1.76 0.21
N ASP A 7 13.94 -1.64 -0.53
CA ASP A 7 13.82 -2.08 -1.93
C ASP A 7 13.26 -0.96 -2.83
N GLY A 8 14.12 0.01 -3.11
CA GLY A 8 14.30 0.66 -4.42
C GLY A 8 13.21 1.52 -5.06
N HIS A 9 11.93 1.43 -4.65
CA HIS A 9 10.85 2.18 -5.30
C HIS A 9 10.44 3.37 -4.44
N ASN A 10 10.88 4.57 -4.84
CA ASN A 10 10.38 5.83 -4.29
C ASN A 10 8.93 6.04 -4.78
N PHE A 11 7.97 5.38 -4.14
CA PHE A 11 6.55 5.60 -4.37
C PHE A 11 6.20 7.09 -4.15
N GLY A 12 5.26 7.61 -4.94
CA GLY A 12 4.93 9.04 -4.93
C GLY A 12 5.77 9.91 -5.88
N THR A 13 6.77 9.37 -6.57
CA THR A 13 7.55 10.16 -7.56
C THR A 13 6.88 10.31 -8.93
N CYS A 14 5.81 9.56 -9.19
CA CYS A 14 5.13 9.58 -10.49
C CYS A 14 4.22 10.80 -10.72
N CYS A 15 3.67 11.40 -9.66
CA CYS A 15 2.86 12.62 -9.72
C CYS A 15 2.74 13.26 -8.33
N GLU A 16 2.35 14.53 -8.32
CA GLU A 16 2.10 15.32 -7.11
C GLU A 16 0.96 14.72 -6.27
N ASP A 17 -0.14 14.32 -6.90
CA ASP A 17 -1.31 13.78 -6.19
C ASP A 17 -0.97 12.54 -5.34
N LEU A 18 -0.17 11.60 -5.88
CA LEU A 18 0.23 10.42 -5.13
C LEU A 18 1.15 10.77 -3.97
N ARG A 19 2.11 11.68 -4.20
CA ARG A 19 3.03 12.15 -3.16
C ARG A 19 2.26 12.80 -2.01
N ASP A 20 1.31 13.66 -2.35
CA ASP A 20 0.57 14.44 -1.37
C ASP A 20 -0.36 13.55 -0.53
N VAL A 21 -1.00 12.55 -1.15
CA VAL A 21 -1.80 11.55 -0.42
C VAL A 21 -0.94 10.68 0.50
N MET A 22 0.27 10.31 0.06
CA MET A 22 1.22 9.55 0.88
C MET A 22 1.85 10.37 2.01
N ALA A 23 1.88 11.70 1.90
CA ALA A 23 2.45 12.62 2.88
C ALA A 23 1.41 13.20 3.86
N GLY A 24 0.14 12.78 3.76
CA GLY A 24 -0.90 13.21 4.67
C GLY A 24 -0.75 12.59 6.05
N ASP A 25 -0.54 13.42 7.08
CA ASP A 25 -0.42 12.99 8.49
C ASP A 25 -1.68 13.30 9.34
N ASP A 26 -2.67 14.01 8.79
CA ASP A 26 -3.88 14.43 9.52
C ASP A 26 -4.82 13.25 9.87
N PHE A 27 -4.76 12.15 9.12
CA PHE A 27 -5.58 10.95 9.30
C PHE A 27 -4.75 9.70 9.05
N GLU A 28 -5.31 8.54 9.43
CA GLU A 28 -4.72 7.26 9.07
C GLU A 28 -4.60 7.17 7.53
N PRO A 29 -3.39 6.98 6.99
CA PRO A 29 -3.14 7.14 5.56
C PRO A 29 -3.81 6.03 4.77
N LEU A 30 -4.69 6.43 3.83
CA LEU A 30 -5.38 5.49 2.92
C LEU A 30 -4.45 4.83 1.92
N VAL A 31 -3.24 5.36 1.73
CA VAL A 31 -2.20 4.80 0.86
C VAL A 31 -0.91 4.75 1.66
N THR A 32 -0.38 3.55 1.92
CA THR A 32 0.79 3.35 2.78
C THR A 32 1.69 2.25 2.24
N VAL A 33 2.96 2.29 2.61
CA VAL A 33 3.91 1.22 2.33
C VAL A 33 3.89 0.26 3.52
N GLY A 34 3.50 -0.99 3.28
CA GLY A 34 3.53 -2.02 4.31
C GLY A 34 4.95 -2.37 4.73
N ASP A 35 5.10 -3.08 5.86
CA ASP A 35 6.40 -3.54 6.36
C ASP A 35 7.11 -4.48 5.35
N ASP A 36 6.35 -5.13 4.47
CA ASP A 36 6.80 -5.94 3.35
C ASP A 36 7.31 -5.13 2.14
N GLY A 37 7.15 -3.80 2.15
CA GLY A 37 7.66 -2.92 1.08
C GLY A 37 6.81 -2.88 -0.17
N VAL A 38 5.53 -3.22 -0.02
CA VAL A 38 4.49 -3.10 -1.03
C VAL A 38 3.64 -1.88 -0.72
N LEU A 39 3.25 -1.17 -1.78
CA LEU A 39 2.31 -0.06 -1.67
C LEU A 39 0.88 -0.60 -1.59
N TYR A 40 0.20 -0.34 -0.49
CA TYR A 40 -1.19 -0.70 -0.27
C TYR A 40 -2.09 0.53 -0.28
N MET A 41 -3.35 0.32 -0.64
CA MET A 41 -4.41 1.29 -0.47
C MET A 41 -5.59 0.64 0.27
N SER A 42 -6.10 1.32 1.29
CA SER A 42 -7.30 0.89 1.99
C SER A 42 -8.52 1.07 1.08
N VAL A 43 -9.19 -0.02 0.75
CA VAL A 43 -10.33 -0.06 -0.17
C VAL A 43 -11.68 -0.15 0.54
N GLY A 44 -11.68 -0.40 1.84
CA GLY A 44 -12.89 -0.45 2.65
C GLY A 44 -12.64 -0.86 4.10
N MET A 45 -13.73 -1.00 4.83
CA MET A 45 -13.76 -1.57 6.18
C MET A 45 -14.51 -2.90 6.13
N VAL A 46 -14.05 -3.87 6.90
CA VAL A 46 -14.73 -5.16 7.08
C VAL A 46 -15.18 -5.25 8.53
N ASP A 47 -16.48 -5.42 8.72
CA ASP A 47 -17.05 -5.70 10.04
C ASP A 47 -16.51 -7.02 10.58
N MET A 48 -15.94 -6.97 11.78
CA MET A 48 -15.48 -8.13 12.53
C MET A 48 -16.42 -8.35 13.71
N GLU A 49 -16.96 -9.56 13.85
CA GLU A 49 -18.00 -9.84 14.84
C GLU A 49 -17.39 -9.83 16.26
N GLY A 50 -17.68 -8.76 17.02
CA GLY A 50 -17.19 -8.58 18.39
C GLY A 50 -15.93 -7.73 18.53
N ASP A 51 -15.38 -7.23 17.42
CA ASP A 51 -14.17 -6.42 17.35
C ASP A 51 -14.41 -5.11 16.57
N GLU A 52 -13.44 -4.20 16.60
CA GLU A 52 -13.47 -2.97 15.80
C GLU A 52 -13.35 -3.30 14.29
N PRO A 53 -14.05 -2.59 13.39
CA PRO A 53 -13.96 -2.86 11.95
C PRO A 53 -12.52 -2.75 11.47
N GLY A 54 -12.02 -3.80 10.81
CA GLY A 54 -10.68 -3.79 10.24
C GLY A 54 -10.65 -3.10 8.88
N MET A 55 -9.56 -2.38 8.59
CA MET A 55 -9.31 -1.84 7.26
C MET A 55 -8.93 -2.98 6.30
N MET A 56 -9.48 -2.95 5.10
CA MET A 56 -9.09 -3.87 4.01
C MET A 56 -8.12 -3.15 3.09
N ASP A 57 -6.86 -3.57 3.13
CA ASP A 57 -5.80 -3.04 2.29
C ASP A 57 -5.57 -3.90 1.04
N HIS A 58 -5.37 -3.25 -0.10
CA HIS A 58 -5.12 -3.92 -1.37
C HIS A 58 -3.87 -3.38 -2.07
N PRO A 59 -2.99 -4.25 -2.63
CA PRO A 59 -1.79 -3.79 -3.33
C PRO A 59 -2.14 -2.95 -4.56
N VAL A 60 -1.42 -1.85 -4.74
CA VAL A 60 -1.63 -0.85 -5.80
C VAL A 60 -0.61 -1.03 -6.92
N PHE A 61 -1.00 -1.65 -8.04
CA PHE A 61 -0.07 -1.89 -9.16
C PHE A 61 0.15 -0.66 -10.04
N PHE A 62 -0.87 0.20 -10.15
CA PHE A 62 -0.84 1.41 -10.97
C PHE A 62 -1.29 2.60 -10.14
N CYS A 63 -0.65 3.75 -10.34
CA CYS A 63 -1.04 4.98 -9.69
C CYS A 63 -2.49 5.33 -10.07
N PRO A 64 -3.40 5.51 -9.10
CA PRO A 64 -4.80 5.82 -9.38
C PRO A 64 -4.99 7.21 -10.01
N PHE A 65 -3.99 8.09 -9.93
CA PHE A 65 -4.06 9.46 -10.42
C PHE A 65 -3.54 9.62 -11.85
N CYS A 66 -2.37 9.05 -12.15
CA CYS A 66 -1.70 9.23 -13.44
C CYS A 66 -1.54 7.94 -14.26
N GLY A 67 -1.93 6.78 -13.71
CA GLY A 67 -1.85 5.48 -14.40
C GLY A 67 -0.44 4.90 -14.54
N THR A 68 0.60 5.54 -13.97
CA THR A 68 1.96 5.00 -13.97
C THR A 68 1.99 3.67 -13.23
N LYS A 69 2.66 2.66 -13.82
CA LYS A 69 2.90 1.39 -13.14
C LYS A 69 3.87 1.59 -11.97
N LEU A 70 3.45 1.23 -10.76
CA LEU A 70 4.19 1.42 -9.52
C LEU A 70 4.92 0.14 -9.07
N GLN A 71 4.28 -1.02 -9.25
CA GLN A 71 4.79 -2.34 -8.89
C GLN A 71 4.11 -3.42 -9.76
N THR A 72 4.73 -4.60 -9.87
CA THR A 72 4.20 -5.77 -10.59
C THR A 72 3.59 -6.79 -9.62
N PRO A 73 2.69 -7.67 -10.11
CA PRO A 73 2.23 -8.82 -9.32
C PRO A 73 3.39 -9.69 -8.83
N GLU A 74 4.37 -9.97 -9.69
CA GLU A 74 5.54 -10.77 -9.33
C GLU A 74 6.37 -10.14 -8.19
N GLU A 75 6.55 -8.82 -8.19
CA GLU A 75 7.22 -8.09 -7.09
C GLU A 75 6.42 -8.13 -5.80
N VAL A 76 5.10 -7.99 -5.88
CA VAL A 76 4.21 -8.06 -4.70
C VAL A 76 4.21 -9.47 -4.13
N GLU A 77 4.06 -10.50 -4.95
CA GLU A 77 4.10 -11.91 -4.52
C GLU A 77 5.45 -12.26 -3.86
N ALA A 78 6.56 -11.75 -4.40
CA ALA A 78 7.88 -11.96 -3.84
C ALA A 78 8.08 -11.25 -2.48
N LYS A 79 7.41 -10.12 -2.26
CA LYS A 79 7.57 -9.28 -1.06
C LYS A 79 6.57 -9.64 0.05
N SER A 80 5.31 -9.85 -0.29
CA SER A 80 4.19 -10.03 0.65
C SER A 80 4.05 -11.45 1.18
N GLY A 81 4.98 -12.36 0.86
CA GLY A 81 4.98 -13.71 1.42
C GLY A 81 3.82 -14.59 0.95
N ALA A 82 3.12 -14.24 -0.13
CA ALA A 82 2.03 -15.04 -0.73
C ALA A 82 2.50 -16.38 -1.35
N ALA A 83 3.68 -16.87 -0.96
CA ALA A 83 4.20 -18.20 -1.27
C ALA A 83 3.76 -19.27 -0.26
N GLU A 84 3.07 -18.92 0.84
CA GLU A 84 2.58 -19.88 1.85
C GLU A 84 1.06 -19.86 2.02
N GLU A 85 0.29 -20.09 0.96
CA GLU A 85 -1.01 -20.79 1.09
C GLU A 85 -1.36 -21.46 -0.24
N LYS A 86 -0.99 -22.74 -0.36
CA LYS A 86 -1.44 -23.63 -1.43
C LYS A 86 -1.76 -25.01 -0.86
#